data_AF-A0A0K9NZX0-F1
#
_entry.id   AF-A0A0K9NZX0-F1
#
_cell.length_a   1.000
_cell.length_b   1.000
_cell.length_c   1.000
_cell.angle_alpha   90.00
_cell.angle_beta   90.00
_cell.angle_gamma   90.00
#
_symmetry.space_group_name_H-M   'P 1'
#
loop_
_entity.id
_entity.type
_entity.pdbx_description
1 polymer ?
#
loop_
_entity_poly.entity_id
_entity_poly.type
_entity_poly.pdbx_seq_one_letter_code
_entity_poly.pdbx_strand_id
1 'polypeptide(L)'
;MGSSILCQRSSKEDTSREKYNRRDVLKSFGTAISIEILAGSATPFTSAANAADLIQKRQRSVFLSSIKETLGNTVKEHQDLIPSILILALNDAMTYDKSTKSGGSNGSIRFSSELSRPENSGLSDALAILEKSKQEIDMYSKGGPLSYSDLIQLAAQSAVKSTFLSSAIKKCGGNEEKGKTLYRAYGSTGQWGLFERQFGRNDTQEPDPEGRVPKWSKASVEEMKNKFSAVGFGPRQLAVMSAFLGPDQMATESLLQSDPEVKPWVEKYQRSRETVSQTDYEVDLITTITKLSCLGQKINYEAYTYPIKKIELSKLKL
;
A
#
# COMPACT_ATOMS: atom_id res chain seq x y z
N MET A 1 52.07 16.28 60.68
CA MET A 1 52.61 15.37 61.72
C MET A 1 51.94 14.02 61.49
N GLY A 2 52.58 12.90 61.21
CA GLY A 2 53.96 12.50 60.98
C GLY A 2 53.90 11.09 60.40
N SER A 3 54.96 10.69 59.69
CA SER A 3 55.24 9.37 59.09
C SER A 3 54.83 8.19 59.98
N SER A 4 54.59 6.97 59.49
CA SER A 4 55.55 6.01 58.90
C SER A 4 54.79 4.67 58.65
N ILE A 5 55.22 3.59 57.98
CA ILE A 5 56.51 2.91 57.78
C ILE A 5 56.40 2.03 56.51
N LEU A 6 57.59 1.78 55.95
CA LEU A 6 57.97 1.04 54.75
C LEU A 6 57.91 -0.51 54.88
N CYS A 7 58.25 -1.15 53.74
CA CYS A 7 58.76 -2.52 53.50
C CYS A 7 57.73 -3.61 53.14
N GLN A 8 57.95 -4.47 52.14
CA GLN A 8 59.23 -4.98 51.63
C GLN A 8 59.10 -5.53 50.18
N ARG A 9 60.21 -5.46 49.43
CA ARG A 9 60.39 -5.90 48.05
C ARG A 9 60.80 -7.38 48.03
N SER A 10 60.20 -8.18 47.16
CA SER A 10 60.81 -9.42 46.62
C SER A 10 60.51 -9.51 45.13
N SER A 11 61.56 -9.69 44.36
CA SER A 11 61.60 -9.74 42.89
C SER A 11 61.33 -11.14 42.36
N LYS A 12 60.58 -11.24 41.26
CA LYS A 12 61.02 -11.84 39.98
C LYS A 12 59.93 -11.71 38.91
N GLU A 13 60.37 -11.25 37.72
CA GLU A 13 59.97 -11.64 36.36
C GLU A 13 58.46 -11.73 36.03
N ASP A 14 57.91 -11.29 34.91
CA ASP A 14 58.35 -10.71 33.63
C ASP A 14 56.99 -10.58 32.90
N THR A 15 56.45 -9.42 32.53
CA THR A 15 56.60 -8.82 31.22
C THR A 15 55.57 -7.69 31.15
N SER A 16 56.03 -6.50 30.79
CA SER A 16 55.23 -5.33 30.50
C SER A 16 54.45 -5.51 29.20
N ARG A 17 53.16 -5.14 29.18
CA ARG A 17 52.52 -4.64 27.95
C ARG A 17 51.84 -3.32 28.22
N GLU A 18 52.47 -2.32 27.63
CA GLU A 18 52.17 -0.91 27.64
C GLU A 18 50.82 -0.60 27.00
N LYS A 19 50.14 0.38 27.59
CA LYS A 19 48.96 1.02 27.04
C LYS A 19 49.40 1.90 25.86
N TYR A 20 48.97 1.56 24.65
CA TYR A 20 49.16 2.44 23.49
C TYR A 20 48.01 3.45 23.40
N ASN A 21 48.36 4.74 23.52
CA ASN A 21 47.49 5.88 23.24
C ASN A 21 47.51 6.20 21.73
N ARG A 22 46.39 6.79 21.26
CA ARG A 22 46.00 7.01 19.86
C ARG A 22 46.87 7.98 19.01
N ARG A 23 48.15 8.20 19.30
CA ARG A 23 48.95 9.22 18.58
C ARG A 23 50.31 8.82 18.02
N ASP A 24 50.77 7.58 18.16
CA ASP A 24 52.07 7.17 17.61
C ASP A 24 51.97 5.95 16.69
N VAL A 25 51.60 6.14 15.42
CA VAL A 25 52.07 5.30 14.30
C VAL A 25 52.08 6.15 13.02
N LEU A 26 53.17 6.87 12.79
CA LEU A 26 53.50 7.41 11.46
C LEU A 26 55.02 7.45 11.33
N LYS A 27 55.52 6.87 10.22
CA LYS A 27 56.92 6.56 9.79
C LYS A 27 57.23 5.06 9.97
N SER A 28 57.42 4.26 8.91
CA SER A 28 58.32 4.49 7.78
C SER A 28 57.93 3.71 6.50
N PHE A 29 58.05 4.42 5.36
CA PHE A 29 58.35 4.03 3.97
C PHE A 29 57.80 2.74 3.33
N GLY A 30 56.89 2.94 2.36
CA GLY A 30 57.08 2.42 1.00
C GLY A 30 56.10 1.37 0.49
N THR A 31 54.89 1.77 0.06
CA THR A 31 54.19 1.19 -1.12
C THR A 31 53.05 2.10 -1.54
N ALA A 32 52.84 2.21 -2.85
CA ALA A 32 51.94 3.15 -3.50
C ALA A 32 50.49 3.10 -2.99
N ILE A 33 49.86 4.27 -3.04
CA ILE A 33 48.43 4.49 -2.81
C ILE A 33 47.63 3.61 -3.77
N SER A 34 46.82 2.71 -3.23
CA SER A 34 45.64 2.19 -3.91
C SER A 34 44.53 2.15 -2.87
N ILE A 35 43.81 3.27 -2.76
CA ILE A 35 42.45 3.25 -2.22
C ILE A 35 41.64 2.51 -3.29
N GLU A 36 41.60 1.17 -3.20
CA GLU A 36 40.55 0.42 -3.86
C GLU A 36 39.25 0.76 -3.16
N ILE A 37 38.50 1.64 -3.80
CA ILE A 37 37.09 1.85 -3.54
C ILE A 37 36.44 0.45 -3.58
N LEU A 38 35.84 0.02 -2.48
CA LEU A 38 34.98 -1.17 -2.35
C LEU A 38 33.67 -1.03 -3.15
N ALA A 39 33.78 -0.60 -4.41
CA ALA A 39 32.74 -0.56 -5.43
C ALA A 39 33.27 -1.31 -6.66
N GLY A 40 33.55 -2.61 -6.49
CA GLY A 40 34.31 -3.36 -7.50
C GLY A 40 34.10 -4.87 -7.45
N SER A 41 32.88 -5.33 -7.19
CA SER A 41 32.54 -6.76 -7.31
C SER A 41 31.11 -7.01 -7.81
N ALA A 42 30.59 -6.11 -8.63
CA ALA A 42 29.45 -6.43 -9.48
C ALA A 42 29.99 -6.96 -10.82
N THR A 43 29.77 -8.25 -11.10
CA THR A 43 30.00 -8.79 -12.44
C THR A 43 29.15 -8.00 -13.46
N PRO A 44 29.55 -7.89 -14.74
CA PRO A 44 28.79 -7.16 -15.75
C PRO A 44 27.32 -7.61 -15.83
N PHE A 45 27.07 -8.89 -15.56
CA PHE A 45 25.74 -9.47 -15.51
C PHE A 45 24.90 -8.97 -14.32
N THR A 46 25.49 -8.84 -13.13
CA THR A 46 24.76 -8.30 -11.97
C THR A 46 24.50 -6.80 -12.11
N SER A 47 25.44 -6.04 -12.69
CA SER A 47 25.23 -4.62 -13.00
C SER A 47 24.11 -4.40 -14.04
N ALA A 48 24.11 -5.17 -15.13
CA ALA A 48 23.08 -5.11 -16.16
C ALA A 48 21.69 -5.54 -15.64
N ALA A 49 21.63 -6.58 -14.81
CA ALA A 49 20.39 -7.04 -14.18
C ALA A 49 19.83 -5.99 -13.21
N ASN A 50 20.68 -5.38 -12.37
CA ASN A 50 20.28 -4.29 -11.48
C ASN A 50 19.78 -3.06 -12.27
N ALA A 51 20.43 -2.73 -13.40
CA ALA A 51 19.99 -1.64 -14.27
C ALA A 51 18.64 -1.94 -14.94
N ALA A 52 18.41 -3.18 -15.37
CA ALA A 52 17.14 -3.61 -15.95
C ALA A 52 15.99 -3.52 -14.92
N ASP A 53 16.22 -4.00 -13.69
CA ASP A 53 15.26 -3.89 -12.58
C ASP A 53 14.92 -2.43 -12.23
N LEU A 54 15.92 -1.55 -12.16
CA LEU A 54 15.72 -0.10 -11.97
C LEU A 54 14.85 0.52 -13.07
N ILE A 55 15.05 0.11 -14.32
CA ILE A 55 14.27 0.63 -15.45
C ILE A 55 12.83 0.14 -15.40
N GLN A 56 12.61 -1.15 -15.10
CA GLN A 56 11.27 -1.72 -14.93
C GLN A 56 10.50 -1.02 -13.80
N LYS A 57 11.15 -0.80 -12.65
CA LYS A 57 10.59 -0.02 -11.53
C LYS A 57 10.21 1.39 -11.96
N ARG A 58 11.06 2.08 -12.74
CA ARG A 58 10.75 3.41 -13.28
C ARG A 58 9.56 3.38 -14.23
N GLN A 59 9.52 2.46 -15.20
CA GLN A 59 8.41 2.33 -16.16
C GLN A 59 7.08 2.16 -15.44
N ARG A 60 7.03 1.24 -14.48
CA ARG A 60 5.84 0.95 -13.68
C ARG A 60 5.42 2.14 -12.81
N SER A 61 6.38 2.82 -12.18
CA SER A 61 6.10 4.01 -11.37
C SER A 61 5.51 5.16 -12.19
N VAL A 62 6.04 5.39 -13.39
CA VAL A 62 5.49 6.40 -14.33
C VAL A 62 4.07 6.01 -14.73
N PHE A 63 3.83 4.76 -15.12
CA PHE A 63 2.50 4.30 -15.52
C PHE A 63 1.49 4.40 -14.35
N LEU A 64 1.88 3.94 -13.16
CA LEU A 64 1.07 4.05 -11.95
C LEU A 64 0.74 5.51 -11.61
N SER A 65 1.67 6.44 -11.84
CA SER A 65 1.41 7.88 -11.66
C SER A 65 0.32 8.38 -12.59
N SER A 66 0.37 8.02 -13.88
CA SER A 66 -0.65 8.39 -14.86
C SER A 66 -2.01 7.77 -14.53
N ILE A 67 -2.04 6.50 -14.10
CA ILE A 67 -3.29 5.85 -13.66
C ILE A 67 -3.90 6.58 -12.45
N LYS A 68 -3.08 6.94 -11.45
CA LYS A 68 -3.55 7.68 -10.27
C LYS A 68 -4.12 9.04 -10.63
N GLU A 69 -3.59 9.70 -11.66
CA GLU A 69 -4.11 10.97 -12.16
C GLU A 69 -5.48 10.77 -12.85
N THR A 70 -5.59 9.83 -13.80
CA THR A 70 -6.86 9.51 -14.48
C THR A 70 -7.93 9.12 -13.46
N LEU A 71 -7.65 8.16 -12.57
CA LEU A 71 -8.60 7.71 -11.55
C LEU A 71 -8.92 8.79 -10.51
N GLY A 72 -7.94 9.62 -10.16
CA GLY A 72 -8.15 10.76 -9.26
C GLY A 72 -9.13 11.77 -9.84
N ASN A 73 -9.04 12.06 -11.15
CA ASN A 73 -9.98 12.93 -11.85
C ASN A 73 -11.37 12.27 -11.94
N THR A 74 -11.46 11.00 -12.34
CA THR A 74 -12.73 10.27 -12.42
C THR A 74 -13.46 10.25 -11.06
N VAL A 75 -12.75 9.95 -9.97
CA VAL A 75 -13.33 9.94 -8.61
C VAL A 75 -13.76 11.35 -8.18
N LYS A 76 -13.02 12.38 -8.57
CA LYS A 76 -13.37 13.78 -8.27
C LYS A 76 -14.64 14.22 -9.00
N GLU A 77 -14.85 13.76 -10.23
CA GLU A 77 -16.04 14.03 -11.04
C GLU A 77 -17.27 13.24 -10.55
N HIS A 78 -17.06 12.03 -10.03
CA HIS A 78 -18.10 11.10 -9.58
C HIS A 78 -18.03 10.83 -8.07
N GLN A 79 -18.10 11.88 -7.25
CA GLN A 79 -17.98 11.75 -5.79
C GLN A 79 -19.11 10.93 -5.16
N ASP A 80 -20.29 10.94 -5.78
CA ASP A 80 -21.46 10.15 -5.40
C ASP A 80 -21.23 8.64 -5.53
N LEU A 81 -20.34 8.22 -6.44
CA LEU A 81 -19.99 6.81 -6.65
C LEU A 81 -18.86 6.31 -5.75
N ILE A 82 -18.26 7.16 -4.91
CA ILE A 82 -17.19 6.76 -3.99
C ILE A 82 -17.58 5.53 -3.16
N PRO A 83 -18.74 5.47 -2.48
CA PRO A 83 -19.13 4.29 -1.73
C PRO A 83 -19.22 3.03 -2.59
N SER A 84 -19.77 3.14 -3.80
CA SER A 84 -19.88 2.02 -4.74
C SER A 84 -18.52 1.53 -5.20
N ILE A 85 -17.55 2.42 -5.46
CA ILE A 85 -16.17 2.04 -5.79
C ILE A 85 -15.51 1.28 -4.63
N LEU A 86 -15.72 1.73 -3.38
CA LEU A 86 -15.19 1.06 -2.20
C LEU A 86 -15.82 -0.33 -2.01
N ILE A 87 -17.14 -0.45 -2.12
CA ILE A 87 -17.85 -1.74 -2.03
C ILE A 87 -17.43 -2.68 -3.15
N LEU A 88 -17.22 -2.18 -4.37
CA LEU A 88 -16.77 -2.98 -5.51
C LEU A 88 -15.41 -3.63 -5.23
N ALA A 89 -14.45 -2.85 -4.72
CA ALA A 89 -13.13 -3.40 -4.33
C ALA A 89 -13.20 -4.33 -3.12
N LEU A 90 -14.12 -4.09 -2.17
CA LEU A 90 -14.37 -4.98 -1.04
C LEU A 90 -14.93 -6.33 -1.50
N ASN A 91 -15.98 -6.30 -2.32
CA ASN A 91 -16.70 -7.49 -2.74
C ASN A 91 -15.83 -8.39 -3.64
N ASP A 92 -15.07 -7.81 -4.57
CA ASP A 92 -14.06 -8.52 -5.37
C ASP A 92 -13.05 -9.25 -4.46
N ALA A 93 -12.58 -8.61 -3.39
CA ALA A 93 -11.63 -9.23 -2.46
C ALA A 93 -12.26 -10.27 -1.50
N MET A 94 -13.52 -10.07 -1.10
CA MET A 94 -14.17 -10.87 -0.07
C MET A 94 -14.63 -12.24 -0.56
N THR A 95 -14.54 -12.54 -1.86
CA THR A 95 -14.74 -13.89 -2.40
C THR A 95 -13.61 -14.86 -2.04
N TYR A 96 -12.50 -14.36 -1.49
CA TYR A 96 -11.35 -15.19 -1.12
C TYR A 96 -11.74 -16.27 -0.10
N ASP A 97 -11.37 -17.50 -0.40
CA ASP A 97 -11.43 -18.63 0.53
C ASP A 97 -10.04 -19.22 0.73
N LYS A 98 -9.60 -19.23 1.99
CA LYS A 98 -8.28 -19.73 2.39
C LYS A 98 -8.12 -21.23 2.18
N SER A 99 -9.21 -22.00 2.28
CA SER A 99 -9.16 -23.47 2.20
C SER A 99 -8.89 -23.94 0.77
N THR A 100 -9.64 -23.41 -0.19
CA THR A 100 -9.50 -23.70 -1.62
C THR A 100 -8.46 -22.83 -2.32
N LYS A 101 -8.00 -21.75 -1.67
CA LYS A 101 -7.12 -20.72 -2.26
C LYS A 101 -7.71 -20.15 -3.56
N SER A 102 -9.02 -19.94 -3.58
CA SER A 102 -9.77 -19.41 -4.72
C SER A 102 -10.44 -18.07 -4.37
N GLY A 103 -10.82 -17.30 -5.38
CA GLY A 103 -11.34 -15.94 -5.23
C GLY A 103 -10.28 -14.94 -4.77
N GLY A 104 -10.74 -13.81 -4.25
CA GLY A 104 -9.93 -12.67 -3.88
C GLY A 104 -9.85 -11.63 -4.98
N SER A 105 -9.00 -10.62 -4.82
CA SER A 105 -8.97 -9.45 -5.70
C SER A 105 -8.49 -9.81 -7.11
N ASN A 106 -9.36 -10.35 -7.96
CA ASN A 106 -9.04 -10.93 -9.26
C ASN A 106 -9.89 -10.34 -10.39
N GLY A 107 -10.72 -9.32 -10.09
CA GLY A 107 -11.58 -8.65 -11.04
C GLY A 107 -12.78 -9.50 -11.49
N SER A 108 -13.12 -10.58 -10.79
CA SER A 108 -14.26 -11.46 -11.09
C SER A 108 -15.59 -10.70 -11.09
N ILE A 109 -15.71 -9.72 -10.20
CA ILE A 109 -16.93 -8.90 -10.03
C ILE A 109 -17.40 -8.19 -11.31
N ARG A 110 -16.52 -8.05 -12.32
CA ARG A 110 -16.88 -7.46 -13.62
C ARG A 110 -17.85 -8.33 -14.43
N PHE A 111 -17.90 -9.63 -14.16
CA PHE A 111 -18.77 -10.54 -14.90
C PHE A 111 -20.23 -10.30 -14.52
N SER A 112 -21.11 -10.24 -15.52
CA SER A 112 -22.54 -9.94 -15.31
C SER A 112 -23.23 -10.91 -14.36
N SER A 113 -22.84 -12.19 -14.35
CA SER A 113 -23.34 -13.21 -13.42
C SER A 113 -22.95 -12.95 -11.97
N GLU A 114 -21.83 -12.27 -11.72
CA GLU A 114 -21.40 -11.89 -10.38
C GLU A 114 -21.93 -10.52 -9.98
N LEU A 115 -21.87 -9.55 -10.90
CA LEU A 115 -22.37 -8.19 -10.66
C LEU A 115 -23.88 -8.15 -10.38
N SER A 116 -24.66 -9.08 -10.96
CA SER A 116 -26.11 -9.18 -10.75
C SER A 116 -26.51 -9.81 -9.42
N ARG A 117 -25.55 -10.31 -8.62
CA ARG A 117 -25.84 -10.92 -7.32
C ARG A 117 -26.38 -9.91 -6.30
N PRO A 118 -27.21 -10.32 -5.33
CA PRO A 118 -27.86 -9.41 -4.38
C PRO A 118 -26.92 -8.54 -3.54
N GLU A 119 -25.70 -9.00 -3.28
CA GLU A 119 -24.62 -8.30 -2.58
C GLU A 119 -23.93 -7.22 -3.42
N ASN A 120 -24.00 -7.32 -4.75
CA ASN A 120 -23.39 -6.42 -5.73
C ASN A 120 -24.38 -5.43 -6.36
N SER A 121 -25.61 -5.40 -5.85
CA SER A 121 -26.67 -4.50 -6.30
C SER A 121 -26.25 -3.03 -6.18
N GLY A 122 -26.36 -2.27 -7.27
CA GLY A 122 -26.04 -0.83 -7.30
C GLY A 122 -24.57 -0.51 -7.61
N LEU A 123 -23.76 -1.51 -7.99
CA LEU A 123 -22.35 -1.30 -8.35
C LEU A 123 -22.11 -1.10 -9.85
N SER A 124 -23.13 -1.27 -10.70
CA SER A 124 -23.00 -1.20 -12.17
C SER A 124 -22.47 0.14 -12.66
N ASP A 125 -22.95 1.26 -12.10
CA ASP A 125 -22.50 2.60 -12.50
C ASP A 125 -21.04 2.83 -12.15
N ALA A 126 -20.60 2.35 -10.97
CA ALA A 126 -19.21 2.40 -10.55
C ALA A 126 -18.32 1.52 -11.45
N LEU A 127 -18.78 0.35 -11.87
CA LEU A 127 -18.02 -0.46 -12.83
C LEU A 127 -17.93 0.25 -14.19
N ALA A 128 -19.04 0.82 -14.68
CA ALA A 128 -19.10 1.47 -15.99
C ALA A 128 -18.16 2.69 -16.09
N ILE A 129 -18.06 3.51 -15.03
CA ILE A 129 -17.09 4.62 -15.02
C ILE A 129 -15.65 4.12 -14.96
N LEU A 130 -15.37 3.03 -14.24
CA LEU A 130 -14.03 2.44 -14.21
C LEU A 130 -13.65 1.82 -15.55
N GLU A 131 -14.58 1.20 -16.26
CA GLU A 131 -14.35 0.70 -17.61
C GLU A 131 -13.98 1.80 -18.60
N LYS A 132 -14.63 2.98 -18.50
CA LYS A 132 -14.25 4.16 -19.30
C LYS A 132 -12.83 4.63 -18.97
N SER A 133 -12.49 4.76 -17.68
CA SER A 133 -11.14 5.11 -17.25
C SER A 133 -10.11 4.07 -17.74
N LYS A 134 -10.46 2.78 -17.73
CA LYS A 134 -9.62 1.70 -18.23
C LYS A 134 -9.33 1.85 -19.72
N GLN A 135 -10.34 2.15 -20.52
CA GLN A 135 -10.16 2.39 -21.96
C GLN A 135 -9.16 3.52 -22.22
N GLU A 136 -9.28 4.63 -21.48
CA GLU A 136 -8.32 5.74 -21.56
C GLU A 136 -6.90 5.30 -21.14
N ILE A 137 -6.78 4.59 -20.00
CA ILE A 137 -5.50 4.08 -19.50
C ILE A 137 -4.82 3.17 -20.51
N ASP A 138 -5.58 2.26 -21.13
CA ASP A 138 -5.08 1.31 -22.09
C ASP A 138 -4.56 2.00 -23.36
N MET A 139 -5.11 3.16 -23.75
CA MET A 139 -4.63 3.93 -24.91
C MET A 139 -3.21 4.49 -24.72
N TYR A 140 -2.84 4.89 -23.51
CA TYR A 140 -1.50 5.42 -23.23
C TYR A 140 -0.55 4.40 -22.61
N SER A 141 -1.02 3.19 -22.29
CA SER A 141 -0.18 2.12 -21.78
C SER A 141 0.83 1.67 -22.83
N LYS A 142 2.08 1.49 -22.39
CA LYS A 142 3.18 0.98 -23.23
C LYS A 142 3.48 -0.50 -22.97
N GLY A 143 2.96 -1.03 -21.86
CA GLY A 143 3.28 -2.37 -21.33
C GLY A 143 2.11 -3.35 -21.37
N GLY A 144 1.10 -3.10 -22.22
CA GLY A 144 -0.13 -3.90 -22.31
C GLY A 144 -1.30 -3.33 -21.49
N PRO A 145 -2.50 -3.90 -21.65
CA PRO A 145 -3.70 -3.40 -20.99
C PRO A 145 -3.61 -3.55 -19.46
N LEU A 146 -4.18 -2.59 -18.73
CA LEU A 146 -4.34 -2.68 -17.28
C LEU A 146 -5.30 -3.82 -16.93
N SER A 147 -5.00 -4.62 -15.91
CA SER A 147 -5.95 -5.64 -15.44
C SER A 147 -7.14 -4.99 -14.74
N TYR A 148 -8.32 -5.60 -14.83
CA TYR A 148 -9.50 -5.17 -14.07
C TYR A 148 -9.25 -5.24 -12.57
N SER A 149 -8.53 -6.26 -12.11
CA SER A 149 -8.12 -6.39 -10.72
C SER A 149 -7.30 -5.19 -10.22
N ASP A 150 -6.27 -4.77 -10.96
CA ASP A 150 -5.50 -3.59 -10.58
C ASP A 150 -6.34 -2.30 -10.69
N LEU A 151 -7.15 -2.16 -11.74
CA LEU A 151 -8.05 -1.01 -11.92
C LEU A 151 -8.97 -0.82 -10.71
N ILE A 152 -9.65 -1.88 -10.27
CA ILE A 152 -10.60 -1.85 -9.15
C ILE A 152 -9.91 -1.44 -7.85
N GLN A 153 -8.76 -2.05 -7.54
CA GLN A 153 -8.06 -1.78 -6.30
C GLN A 153 -7.43 -0.37 -6.31
N LEU A 154 -6.88 0.07 -7.45
CA LEU A 154 -6.35 1.44 -7.62
C LEU A 154 -7.46 2.49 -7.54
N ALA A 155 -8.66 2.19 -8.05
CA ALA A 155 -9.81 3.07 -7.92
C ALA A 155 -10.24 3.22 -6.46
N ALA A 156 -10.25 2.13 -5.69
CA ALA A 156 -10.49 2.19 -4.25
C ALA A 156 -9.42 2.99 -3.50
N GLN A 157 -8.15 2.90 -3.90
CA GLN A 157 -7.10 3.79 -3.37
C GLN A 157 -7.44 5.27 -3.62
N SER A 158 -7.83 5.63 -4.85
CA SER A 158 -8.21 7.01 -5.21
C SER A 158 -9.44 7.48 -4.44
N ALA A 159 -10.46 6.62 -4.29
CA ALA A 159 -11.65 6.87 -3.49
C ALA A 159 -11.31 7.14 -2.02
N VAL A 160 -10.48 6.31 -1.39
CA VAL A 160 -10.03 6.52 0.00
C VAL A 160 -9.26 7.83 0.15
N LYS A 161 -8.33 8.13 -0.77
CA LYS A 161 -7.60 9.41 -0.77
C LYS A 161 -8.56 10.60 -0.88
N SER A 162 -9.62 10.48 -1.68
CA SER A 162 -10.68 11.49 -1.79
C SER A 162 -11.42 11.68 -0.45
N THR A 163 -11.79 10.60 0.24
CA THR A 163 -12.43 10.71 1.57
C THR A 163 -11.54 11.39 2.62
N PHE A 164 -10.23 11.13 2.60
CA PHE A 164 -9.26 11.78 3.50
C PHE A 164 -9.13 13.27 3.19
N LEU A 165 -9.05 13.63 1.90
CA LEU A 165 -9.03 15.02 1.46
C LEU A 165 -10.31 15.76 1.87
N SER A 166 -11.49 15.16 1.68
CA SER A 166 -12.76 15.73 2.09
C SER A 166 -12.82 15.96 3.61
N SER A 167 -12.28 15.04 4.42
CA SER A 167 -12.14 15.24 5.87
C SER A 167 -11.23 16.43 6.21
N ALA A 168 -10.09 16.55 5.55
CA ALA A 168 -9.17 17.67 5.74
C ALA A 168 -9.82 19.03 5.38
N ILE A 169 -10.54 19.10 4.25
CA ILE A 169 -11.28 20.30 3.83
C ILE A 169 -12.36 20.65 4.87
N LYS A 170 -13.12 19.66 5.34
CA LYS A 170 -14.14 19.85 6.39
C LYS A 170 -13.52 20.40 7.68
N LYS A 171 -12.38 19.87 8.10
CA LYS A 171 -11.64 20.34 9.29
C LYS A 171 -11.10 21.77 9.13
N CYS A 172 -10.85 22.21 7.90
CA CYS A 172 -10.48 23.58 7.58
C CYS A 172 -11.70 24.51 7.35
N GLY A 173 -12.90 24.12 7.81
CA GLY A 173 -14.11 24.93 7.66
C GLY A 173 -14.61 25.05 6.22
N GLY A 174 -14.31 24.07 5.37
CA GLY A 174 -14.69 24.08 3.96
C GLY A 174 -13.69 24.78 3.03
N ASN A 175 -12.59 25.34 3.55
CA ASN A 175 -11.57 25.97 2.71
C ASN A 175 -10.73 24.91 1.98
N GLU A 176 -10.89 24.84 0.66
CA GLU A 176 -10.21 23.83 -0.18
C GLU A 176 -8.68 23.95 -0.17
N GLU A 177 -8.12 25.16 -0.24
CA GLU A 177 -6.67 25.36 -0.33
C GLU A 177 -5.97 24.94 0.97
N LYS A 178 -6.56 25.35 2.11
CA LYS A 178 -6.09 24.93 3.44
C LYS A 178 -6.25 23.42 3.61
N GLY A 179 -7.39 22.85 3.18
CA GLY A 179 -7.63 21.42 3.22
C GLY A 179 -6.61 20.62 2.40
N LYS A 180 -6.31 21.05 1.17
CA LYS A 180 -5.27 20.44 0.31
C LYS A 180 -3.88 20.52 0.95
N THR A 181 -3.56 21.66 1.56
CA THR A 181 -2.28 21.86 2.27
C THR A 181 -2.18 20.92 3.48
N LEU A 182 -3.26 20.83 4.28
CA LEU A 182 -3.34 19.95 5.43
C LEU A 182 -3.22 18.48 5.02
N TYR A 183 -3.97 18.05 4.01
CA TYR A 183 -3.93 16.70 3.46
C TYR A 183 -2.54 16.35 2.92
N ARG A 184 -1.88 17.28 2.21
CA ARG A 184 -0.51 17.06 1.72
C ARG A 184 0.49 16.83 2.85
N ALA A 185 0.28 17.48 4.00
CA ALA A 185 1.15 17.34 5.17
C ALA A 185 0.86 16.05 5.98
N TYR A 186 -0.41 15.68 6.16
CA TYR A 186 -0.81 14.64 7.12
C TYR A 186 -1.62 13.48 6.54
N GLY A 187 -1.94 13.47 5.25
CA GLY A 187 -2.79 12.47 4.58
C GLY A 187 -2.15 11.10 4.36
N SER A 188 -1.16 10.74 5.19
CA SER A 188 -0.52 9.43 5.25
C SER A 188 -0.01 8.90 3.90
N THR A 189 0.44 9.80 3.02
CA THR A 189 0.83 9.44 1.63
C THR A 189 1.94 8.40 1.59
N GLY A 190 2.88 8.44 2.53
CA GLY A 190 3.97 7.46 2.66
C GLY A 190 3.52 6.05 3.02
N GLN A 191 2.34 5.87 3.64
CA GLN A 191 1.84 4.56 4.02
C GLN A 191 1.39 3.72 2.81
N TRP A 192 1.10 4.36 1.68
CA TRP A 192 0.69 3.68 0.45
C TRP A 192 1.82 2.94 -0.27
N GLY A 193 3.08 3.07 0.17
CA GLY A 193 4.23 2.51 -0.54
C GLY A 193 4.14 0.99 -0.77
N LEU A 194 3.63 0.21 0.19
CA LEU A 194 3.47 -1.24 0.01
C LEU A 194 2.33 -1.57 -0.96
N PHE A 195 1.20 -0.86 -0.85
CA PHE A 195 0.06 -1.00 -1.76
C PHE A 195 0.47 -0.72 -3.21
N GLU A 196 1.18 0.39 -3.44
CA GLU A 196 1.65 0.80 -4.76
C GLU A 196 2.73 -0.15 -5.33
N ARG A 197 3.49 -0.81 -4.45
CA ARG A 197 4.42 -1.87 -4.85
C ARG A 197 3.70 -3.15 -5.27
N GLN A 198 2.56 -3.46 -4.67
CA GLN A 198 1.68 -4.58 -5.04
C GLN A 198 0.83 -4.20 -6.26
N PHE A 199 1.48 -4.04 -7.41
CA PHE A 199 0.86 -3.68 -8.68
C PHE A 199 1.19 -4.75 -9.73
N GLY A 200 0.22 -5.21 -10.52
CA GLY A 200 0.38 -6.36 -11.41
C GLY A 200 -0.41 -7.58 -10.93
N ARG A 201 -1.67 -7.38 -10.56
CA ARG A 201 -2.63 -8.46 -10.26
C ARG A 201 -3.16 -9.06 -11.56
N ASN A 202 -3.50 -10.35 -11.52
CA ASN A 202 -4.03 -11.07 -12.68
C ASN A 202 -5.55 -11.10 -12.66
N ASP A 203 -6.15 -10.92 -13.84
CA ASP A 203 -7.58 -11.10 -14.02
C ASP A 203 -7.94 -12.59 -14.10
N THR A 204 -8.96 -12.97 -13.35
CA THR A 204 -9.63 -14.25 -13.57
C THR A 204 -10.45 -14.23 -14.85
N GLN A 205 -10.75 -15.40 -15.41
CA GLN A 205 -11.55 -15.55 -16.64
C GLN A 205 -13.01 -15.95 -16.37
N GLU A 206 -13.35 -16.19 -15.11
CA GLU A 206 -14.68 -16.64 -14.67
C GLU A 206 -15.10 -15.90 -13.38
N PRO A 207 -16.42 -15.77 -13.12
CA PRO A 207 -16.92 -15.24 -11.86
C PRO A 207 -16.48 -16.12 -10.68
N ASP A 208 -16.28 -15.51 -9.53
CA ASP A 208 -15.96 -16.25 -8.32
C ASP A 208 -17.19 -16.98 -7.75
N PRO A 209 -17.02 -18.04 -6.96
CA PRO A 209 -18.14 -18.81 -6.42
C PRO A 209 -19.10 -17.99 -5.57
N GLU A 210 -20.40 -18.30 -5.68
CA GLU A 210 -21.50 -17.66 -4.97
C GLU A 210 -21.47 -17.92 -3.45
N GLY A 211 -22.22 -17.10 -2.69
CA GLY A 211 -22.46 -17.31 -1.26
C GLY A 211 -21.27 -16.98 -0.36
N ARG A 212 -20.22 -16.34 -0.90
CA ARG A 212 -19.00 -15.99 -0.15
C ARG A 212 -19.00 -14.57 0.40
N VAL A 213 -19.86 -13.69 -0.10
CA VAL A 213 -19.90 -12.27 0.25
C VAL A 213 -21.27 -11.96 0.87
N PRO A 214 -21.31 -11.40 2.10
CA PRO A 214 -22.57 -11.03 2.72
C PRO A 214 -23.13 -9.77 2.08
N LYS A 215 -24.45 -9.62 2.11
CA LYS A 215 -25.10 -8.36 1.76
C LYS A 215 -24.97 -7.37 2.91
N TRP A 216 -23.93 -6.53 2.88
CA TRP A 216 -23.54 -5.63 3.97
C TRP A 216 -24.68 -4.78 4.55
N SER A 217 -25.59 -4.28 3.71
CA SER A 217 -26.73 -3.46 4.15
C SER A 217 -27.78 -4.20 4.98
N LYS A 218 -27.77 -5.54 4.97
CA LYS A 218 -28.71 -6.39 5.73
C LYS A 218 -28.01 -7.37 6.67
N ALA A 219 -26.68 -7.47 6.60
CA ALA A 219 -25.93 -8.43 7.38
C ALA A 219 -25.91 -8.04 8.85
N SER A 220 -25.98 -9.02 9.74
CA SER A 220 -25.73 -8.82 11.16
C SER A 220 -24.23 -8.54 11.41
N VAL A 221 -23.91 -7.91 12.54
CA VAL A 221 -22.50 -7.67 12.91
C VAL A 221 -21.75 -9.00 13.07
N GLU A 222 -22.41 -10.06 13.52
CA GLU A 222 -21.83 -11.41 13.62
C GLU A 222 -21.47 -11.97 12.25
N GLU A 223 -22.36 -11.86 11.24
CA GLU A 223 -22.07 -12.27 9.86
C GLU A 223 -20.88 -11.49 9.29
N MET A 224 -20.81 -10.17 9.54
CA MET A 224 -19.68 -9.34 9.13
C MET A 224 -18.37 -9.79 9.80
N LYS A 225 -18.38 -10.02 11.13
CA LYS A 225 -17.20 -10.53 11.86
C LYS A 225 -16.74 -11.87 11.28
N ASN A 226 -17.66 -12.81 11.13
CA ASN A 226 -17.37 -14.15 10.60
C ASN A 226 -16.76 -14.08 9.20
N LYS A 227 -17.28 -13.20 8.33
CA LYS A 227 -16.71 -12.97 7.00
C LYS A 227 -15.29 -12.44 7.07
N PHE A 228 -15.02 -11.40 7.87
CA PHE A 228 -13.68 -10.85 8.04
C PHE A 228 -12.72 -11.89 8.63
N SER A 229 -13.16 -12.68 9.61
CA SER A 229 -12.38 -13.79 10.16
C SER A 229 -12.06 -14.88 9.15
N ALA A 230 -13.00 -15.25 8.28
CA ALA A 230 -12.79 -16.25 7.24
C ALA A 230 -11.67 -15.87 6.24
N VAL A 231 -11.50 -14.57 5.97
CA VAL A 231 -10.43 -14.06 5.08
C VAL A 231 -9.14 -13.69 5.83
N GLY A 232 -9.07 -13.96 7.14
CA GLY A 232 -7.87 -13.74 7.97
C GLY A 232 -7.77 -12.35 8.61
N PHE A 233 -8.88 -11.62 8.71
CA PHE A 233 -9.02 -10.36 9.44
C PHE A 233 -9.74 -10.55 10.77
N GLY A 234 -9.84 -9.49 11.57
CA GLY A 234 -10.58 -9.51 12.84
C GLY A 234 -11.44 -8.26 13.05
N PRO A 235 -12.02 -8.12 14.25
CA PRO A 235 -12.90 -7.00 14.62
C PRO A 235 -12.31 -5.62 14.35
N ARG A 236 -10.99 -5.46 14.51
CA ARG A 236 -10.27 -4.23 14.21
C ARG A 236 -10.40 -3.81 12.74
N GLN A 237 -10.17 -4.75 11.83
CA GLN A 237 -10.22 -4.48 10.39
C GLN A 237 -11.66 -4.23 9.94
N LEU A 238 -12.64 -4.94 10.52
CA LEU A 238 -14.05 -4.65 10.29
C LEU A 238 -14.39 -3.21 10.68
N ALA A 239 -13.95 -2.76 11.86
CA ALA A 239 -14.19 -1.39 12.33
C ALA A 239 -13.50 -0.32 11.46
N VAL A 240 -12.23 -0.52 11.09
CA VAL A 240 -11.49 0.50 10.31
C VAL A 240 -12.04 0.63 8.89
N MET A 241 -12.58 -0.45 8.33
CA MET A 241 -13.18 -0.49 7.00
C MET A 241 -14.66 -0.09 6.98
N SER A 242 -15.17 0.61 8.00
CA SER A 242 -16.59 0.99 8.07
C SER A 242 -17.10 1.74 6.83
N ALA A 243 -16.28 2.56 6.17
CA ALA A 243 -16.63 3.26 4.94
C ALA A 243 -16.82 2.34 3.70
N PHE A 244 -16.35 1.08 3.77
CA PHE A 244 -16.48 0.11 2.68
C PHE A 244 -17.76 -0.73 2.76
N LEU A 245 -18.51 -0.64 3.86
CA LEU A 245 -19.68 -1.49 4.11
C LEU A 245 -21.00 -0.83 3.68
N GLY A 246 -20.98 0.47 3.35
CA GLY A 246 -22.15 1.22 2.96
C GLY A 246 -21.88 2.70 2.71
N PRO A 247 -22.87 3.44 2.19
CA PRO A 247 -22.74 4.86 1.85
C PRO A 247 -22.70 5.79 3.07
N ASP A 248 -23.26 5.37 4.21
CA ASP A 248 -23.23 6.13 5.46
C ASP A 248 -22.31 5.42 6.48
N GLN A 249 -21.11 5.97 6.65
CA GLN A 249 -20.13 5.47 7.61
C GLN A 249 -20.62 5.57 9.07
N MET A 250 -21.37 6.63 9.42
CA MET A 250 -21.83 6.83 10.80
C MET A 250 -22.92 5.83 11.17
N ALA A 251 -23.88 5.60 10.25
CA ALA A 251 -24.91 4.57 10.44
C ALA A 251 -24.29 3.17 10.57
N THR A 252 -23.31 2.87 9.71
CA THR A 252 -22.55 1.61 9.76
C THR A 252 -21.85 1.45 11.11
N GLU A 253 -21.16 2.48 11.58
CA GLU A 253 -20.45 2.43 12.86
C GLU A 253 -21.38 2.31 14.07
N SER A 254 -22.53 2.96 14.03
CA SER A 254 -23.56 2.81 15.06
C SER A 254 -24.05 1.36 15.17
N LEU A 255 -24.23 0.68 14.03
CA LEU A 255 -24.52 -0.76 14.00
C LEU A 255 -23.37 -1.59 14.58
N LEU A 256 -22.13 -1.33 14.14
CA LEU A 256 -20.94 -2.07 14.60
C LEU A 256 -20.68 -1.92 16.11
N GLN A 257 -21.06 -0.80 16.71
CA GLN A 257 -20.94 -0.57 18.16
C GLN A 257 -21.87 -1.43 19.02
N SER A 258 -22.87 -2.10 18.41
CA SER A 258 -23.70 -3.06 19.13
C SER A 258 -22.93 -4.31 19.56
N ASP A 259 -21.81 -4.61 18.90
CA ASP A 259 -20.97 -5.77 19.22
C ASP A 259 -19.81 -5.39 20.17
N PRO A 260 -19.66 -6.06 21.33
CA PRO A 260 -18.62 -5.74 22.31
C PRO A 260 -17.18 -5.88 21.82
N GLU A 261 -16.90 -6.73 20.84
CA GLU A 261 -15.54 -6.92 20.31
C GLU A 261 -15.17 -5.86 19.28
N VAL A 262 -16.15 -5.36 18.53
CA VAL A 262 -15.95 -4.36 17.48
C VAL A 262 -16.00 -2.93 18.05
N LYS A 263 -16.85 -2.69 19.04
CA LYS A 263 -17.08 -1.37 19.66
C LYS A 263 -15.80 -0.62 20.06
N PRO A 264 -14.82 -1.22 20.77
CA PRO A 264 -13.61 -0.49 21.19
C PRO A 264 -12.79 0.03 20.00
N TRP A 265 -12.80 -0.70 18.88
CA TRP A 265 -12.10 -0.30 17.66
C TRP A 265 -12.83 0.83 16.94
N VAL A 266 -14.16 0.78 16.88
CA VAL A 266 -14.97 1.88 16.30
C VAL A 266 -14.73 3.16 17.09
N GLU A 267 -14.81 3.11 18.42
CA GLU A 267 -14.53 4.27 19.28
C GLU A 267 -13.10 4.80 19.12
N LYS A 268 -12.10 3.91 18.97
CA LYS A 268 -10.72 4.31 18.66
C LYS A 268 -10.67 5.11 17.36
N TYR A 269 -11.29 4.62 16.30
CA TYR A 269 -11.22 5.27 14.99
C TYR A 269 -12.05 6.55 14.91
N GLN A 270 -13.17 6.63 15.65
CA GLN A 270 -13.92 7.88 15.85
C GLN A 270 -13.04 8.94 16.52
N ARG A 271 -12.43 8.63 17.67
CA ARG A 271 -11.48 9.52 18.35
C ARG A 271 -10.32 9.93 17.44
N SER A 272 -9.79 9.01 16.64
CA SER A 272 -8.76 9.33 15.66
C SER A 272 -9.26 10.36 14.64
N ARG A 273 -10.44 10.15 14.04
CA ARG A 273 -11.00 11.06 13.03
C ARG A 273 -11.37 12.44 13.57
N GLU A 274 -11.64 12.57 14.87
CA GLU A 274 -11.82 13.86 15.55
C GLU A 274 -10.51 14.66 15.63
N THR A 275 -9.35 14.02 15.69
CA THR A 275 -8.05 14.73 15.64
C THR A 275 -7.82 15.34 14.25
N VAL A 276 -7.00 16.39 14.17
CA VAL A 276 -6.71 17.06 12.90
C VAL A 276 -6.12 16.09 11.86
N SER A 277 -5.09 15.32 12.23
CA SER A 277 -4.36 14.44 11.32
C SER A 277 -4.98 13.05 11.13
N GLN A 278 -5.87 12.60 12.03
CA GLN A 278 -6.58 11.32 11.94
C GLN A 278 -5.72 10.10 11.61
N THR A 279 -4.46 10.13 12.08
CA THR A 279 -3.38 9.27 11.62
C THR A 279 -3.63 7.79 11.86
N ASP A 280 -4.09 7.40 13.06
CA ASP A 280 -4.38 6.01 13.39
C ASP A 280 -5.43 5.39 12.44
N TYR A 281 -6.51 6.14 12.16
CA TYR A 281 -7.54 5.69 11.21
C TYR A 281 -6.98 5.54 9.80
N GLU A 282 -6.28 6.56 9.28
CA GLU A 282 -5.73 6.50 7.93
C GLU A 282 -4.71 5.37 7.77
N VAL A 283 -3.77 5.24 8.70
CA VAL A 283 -2.71 4.24 8.64
C VAL A 283 -3.25 2.82 8.78
N ASP A 284 -4.17 2.58 9.72
CA ASP A 284 -4.77 1.25 9.88
C ASP A 284 -5.68 0.88 8.70
N LEU A 285 -6.38 1.85 8.11
CA LEU A 285 -7.21 1.62 6.93
C LEU A 285 -6.33 1.24 5.73
N ILE A 286 -5.28 2.01 5.45
CA ILE A 286 -4.34 1.71 4.36
C ILE A 286 -3.70 0.34 4.57
N THR A 287 -3.29 0.03 5.80
CA THR A 287 -2.70 -1.27 6.14
C THR A 287 -3.66 -2.43 5.86
N THR A 288 -4.95 -2.22 6.14
CA THR A 288 -5.99 -3.23 5.92
C THR A 288 -6.28 -3.40 4.44
N ILE A 289 -6.48 -2.30 3.69
CA ILE A 289 -6.70 -2.32 2.24
C ILE A 289 -5.51 -2.94 1.51
N THR A 290 -4.28 -2.65 1.96
CA THR A 290 -3.05 -3.26 1.40
C THR A 290 -3.12 -4.77 1.45
N LYS A 291 -3.51 -5.36 2.59
CA LYS A 291 -3.66 -6.81 2.73
C LYS A 291 -4.86 -7.34 1.95
N LEU A 292 -6.00 -6.64 2.00
CA LEU A 292 -7.24 -7.03 1.34
C LEU A 292 -7.04 -7.12 -0.18
N SER A 293 -6.43 -6.10 -0.77
CA SER A 293 -6.23 -5.96 -2.21
C SER A 293 -5.36 -7.05 -2.83
N CYS A 294 -4.58 -7.81 -2.04
CA CYS A 294 -3.72 -8.88 -2.53
C CYS A 294 -4.18 -10.28 -2.12
N LEU A 295 -5.38 -10.43 -1.54
CA LEU A 295 -5.93 -11.74 -1.22
C LEU A 295 -6.06 -12.59 -2.49
N GLY A 296 -5.58 -13.83 -2.44
CA GLY A 296 -5.59 -14.77 -3.57
C GLY A 296 -4.62 -14.45 -4.72
N GLN A 297 -3.95 -13.30 -4.71
CA GLN A 297 -3.12 -12.83 -5.82
C GLN A 297 -1.64 -13.16 -5.66
N LYS A 298 -0.99 -13.48 -6.78
CA LYS A 298 0.46 -13.46 -6.93
C LYS A 298 0.83 -12.26 -7.81
N ILE A 299 1.47 -11.26 -7.22
CA ILE A 299 1.82 -10.03 -7.92
C ILE A 299 2.94 -10.30 -8.93
N ASN A 300 2.71 -9.93 -10.19
CA ASN A 300 3.72 -9.89 -11.22
C ASN A 300 4.45 -8.53 -11.16
N TYR A 301 5.68 -8.54 -10.64
CA TYR A 301 6.50 -7.34 -10.46
C TYR A 301 7.10 -6.82 -11.78
N GLU A 302 7.01 -7.60 -12.85
CA GLU A 302 7.40 -7.27 -14.21
C GLU A 302 6.21 -6.84 -15.08
N ALA A 303 4.98 -6.90 -14.55
CA ALA A 303 3.78 -6.46 -15.28
C ALA A 303 3.90 -5.00 -15.73
N TYR A 304 3.31 -4.69 -16.89
CA TYR A 304 3.26 -3.36 -17.50
C TYR A 304 4.64 -2.78 -17.87
N THR A 305 5.68 -3.61 -17.93
CA THR A 305 6.99 -3.23 -18.45
C THR A 305 7.05 -3.41 -19.96
N TYR A 306 8.00 -2.74 -20.61
CA TYR A 306 8.17 -2.81 -22.06
C TYR A 306 9.63 -2.72 -22.48
N PRO A 307 9.99 -3.30 -23.66
CA PRO A 307 11.37 -3.29 -24.14
C PRO A 307 11.94 -1.87 -24.24
N ILE A 308 13.17 -1.71 -23.75
CA ILE A 308 13.90 -0.44 -23.83
C ILE A 308 14.40 -0.29 -25.27
N LYS A 309 14.03 0.82 -25.94
CA LYS A 309 14.69 1.20 -27.19
C LYS A 309 16.14 1.52 -26.86
N LYS A 310 17.08 0.69 -27.32
CA LYS A 310 18.51 1.01 -27.25
C LYS A 310 18.75 2.27 -28.06
N ILE A 311 19.19 3.34 -27.41
CA ILE A 311 19.65 4.54 -28.11
C ILE A 311 20.98 4.16 -28.76
N GLU A 312 20.99 3.98 -30.07
CA GLU A 312 22.24 3.82 -30.80
C GLU A 312 22.96 5.17 -30.80
N LEU A 313 23.89 5.32 -29.85
CA LEU A 313 24.71 6.53 -29.71
C LEU A 313 25.46 6.88 -31.00
N SER A 314 25.71 5.90 -31.88
CA SER A 314 26.31 6.06 -33.20
C SER A 314 25.42 6.80 -34.22
N LYS A 315 24.10 6.91 -33.97
CA LYS A 315 23.14 7.62 -34.82
C LYS A 315 22.77 9.01 -34.30
N LEU A 316 23.26 9.39 -33.11
CA LEU A 316 23.16 10.76 -32.64
C LEU A 316 24.17 11.61 -33.41
N LYS A 317 23.69 12.41 -34.36
CA LYS A 317 24.49 13.52 -34.90
C LYS A 317 24.67 14.53 -33.77
N LEU A 318 25.86 14.52 -33.16
CA LEU A 318 26.35 15.58 -32.27
C LEU A 318 26.62 16.85 -33.09
#